data_AF-A0A101GEY1-F1
#
_entry.id   AF-A0A101GEY1-F1
#
_cell.length_a   1.000
_cell.length_b   1.000
_cell.length_c   1.000
_cell.angle_alpha   90.00
_cell.angle_beta   90.00
_cell.angle_gamma   90.00
#
_symmetry.space_group_name_H-M   'P 1'
#
loop_
_entity.id
_entity.type
_entity.pdbx_description
1 polymer ?
#
loop_
_entity_poly.entity_id
_entity_poly.type
_entity_poly.pdbx_seq_one_letter_code
_entity_poly.pdbx_strand_id
1 'polypeptide(L)' 'DDIPKLKAMGAGAIFGPGTPTKECIRWLEEAVGAKRSTTGKA' A
#
# COMPACT_ATOMS: atom_id res chain seq x y z
N ASP A 1 9.11 12.70 11.81
CA ASP A 1 8.81 11.67 12.83
C ASP A 1 7.61 10.76 12.55
N ASP A 2 6.95 10.86 11.40
CA ASP A 2 5.69 10.12 11.20
C ASP A 2 5.86 8.72 10.58
N ILE A 3 6.95 8.49 9.85
CA ILE A 3 7.21 7.18 9.21
C ILE A 3 7.23 6.01 10.21
N PRO A 4 7.92 6.10 11.37
CA PRO A 4 7.85 5.04 12.38
C PRO A 4 6.44 4.79 12.93
N LYS A 5 5.64 5.86 13.12
CA LYS A 5 4.25 5.75 13.60
C LYS A 5 3.36 5.07 12.57
N LEU A 6 3.48 5.44 11.29
CA LEU A 6 2.75 4.82 10.18
C LEU A 6 3.04 3.31 10.09
N LYS A 7 4.31 2.92 10.25
CA LYS A 7 4.69 1.50 10.31
C LYS A 7 4.04 0.78 11.49
N ALA A 8 4.05 1.38 12.68
CA ALA A 8 3.40 0.81 13.86
C ALA A 8 1.88 0.63 13.71
N MET A 9 1.22 1.47 12.90
CA MET A 9 -0.22 1.35 12.59
C MET A 9 -0.54 0.30 11.50
N GLY A 10 0.47 -0.36 10.93
CA GLY A 10 0.27 -1.37 9.88
C GLY A 10 0.10 -0.80 8.48
N ALA A 11 0.66 0.39 8.20
CA ALA A 11 0.69 0.92 6.84
C ALA A 11 1.39 -0.07 5.88
N GLY A 12 0.69 -0.48 4.83
CA GLY A 12 1.22 -1.44 3.85
C GLY A 12 2.25 -0.86 2.88
N ALA A 13 2.29 0.47 2.72
CA ALA A 13 3.33 1.21 2.05
C ALA A 13 3.33 2.68 2.50
N ILE A 14 4.47 3.36 2.32
CA ILE A 14 4.65 4.79 2.60
C ILE A 14 5.31 5.43 1.36
N PHE A 15 4.63 6.39 0.74
CA PHE A 15 5.12 7.10 -0.45
C PHE A 15 5.53 8.52 -0.07
N GLY A 16 6.84 8.78 -0.02
CA GLY A 16 7.39 10.10 0.31
C GLY A 16 7.49 11.04 -0.89
N PRO A 17 7.85 12.31 -0.68
CA PRO A 17 8.14 13.26 -1.76
C PRO A 17 9.16 12.68 -2.75
N GLY A 18 8.90 12.84 -4.05
CA GLY A 18 9.75 12.29 -5.12
C GLY A 18 9.48 10.83 -5.47
N THR A 19 8.58 10.14 -4.77
CA THR A 19 8.17 8.79 -5.18
C THR A 19 7.47 8.86 -6.54
N PRO A 20 7.96 8.14 -7.57
CA PRO A 20 7.34 8.18 -8.89
C PRO A 20 5.91 7.65 -8.84
N THR A 21 4.98 8.34 -9.50
CA THR A 21 3.57 7.93 -9.57
C THR A 21 3.39 6.47 -10.03
N LYS A 22 4.24 6.00 -10.96
CA LYS A 22 4.23 4.60 -11.43
C LYS A 22 4.42 3.57 -10.30
N GLU A 23 5.17 3.92 -9.27
CA GLU A 23 5.43 3.03 -8.13
C GLU A 23 4.22 2.98 -7.19
N CYS A 24 3.55 4.12 -6.99
CA CYS A 24 2.27 4.17 -6.26
C CYS A 24 1.20 3.31 -6.95
N ILE A 25 1.10 3.42 -8.29
CA ILE A 25 0.15 2.64 -9.10
C ILE A 25 0.42 1.14 -8.96
N ARG A 26 1.69 0.72 -9.16
CA ARG A 26 2.10 -0.68 -9.04
C ARG A 26 1.69 -1.28 -7.69
N TRP A 27 1.98 -0.59 -6.59
CA TRP A 27 1.63 -1.07 -5.26
C TRP A 27 0.10 -1.14 -5.05
N LEU A 28 -0.66 -0.16 -5.56
CA LEU A 28 -2.12 -0.17 -5.46
C LEU A 28 -2.74 -1.35 -6.22
N GLU A 29 -2.25 -1.65 -7.43
CA GLU A 29 -2.71 -2.79 -8.22
C GLU A 29 -2.48 -4.12 -7.49
N GLU A 30 -1.29 -4.30 -6.91
CA GLU A 30 -0.94 -5.48 -6.11
C GLU A 30 -1.82 -5.60 -4.85
N ALA A 31 -1.96 -4.51 -4.09
CA ALA A 31 -2.71 -4.50 -2.83
C ALA A 31 -4.22 -4.71 -3.04
N VAL A 32 -4.81 -4.08 -4.06
CA VAL A 32 -6.22 -4.25 -4.42
C VAL A 32 -6.46 -5.61 -5.08
N GLY A 33 -5.55 -6.05 -5.96
CA GLY A 33 -5.60 -7.37 -6.58
C GLY A 33 -5.63 -8.49 -5.54
N ALA A 34 -4.71 -8.46 -4.57
CA ALA A 34 -4.67 -9.41 -3.47
C ALA A 34 -5.96 -9.39 -2.63
N LYS A 35 -6.53 -8.21 -2.37
CA LYS A 35 -7.83 -8.09 -1.67
C LYS A 35 -8.97 -8.71 -2.47
N ARG A 36 -9.06 -8.48 -3.77
CA ARG A 36 -10.13 -9.06 -4.62
C ARG A 36 -10.09 -10.58 -4.63
N SER A 37 -8.90 -11.17 -4.69
CA SER A 37 -8.72 -12.63 -4.59
C SER A 37 -9.13 -13.19 -3.21
N THR A 38 -9.04 -12.38 -2.16
CA THR A 38 -9.36 -12.80 -0.78
C THR A 38 -10.84 -12.56 -0.44
N THR A 39 -11.45 -11.48 -0.91
CA THR A 39 -12.86 -11.13 -0.67
C THR A 39 -13.84 -11.94 -1.53
N GLY A 40 -13.36 -12.66 -2.56
CA GLY A 40 -14.15 -13.66 -3.29
C GLY A 40 -14.39 -15.00 -2.56
N LYS A 41 -13.96 -15.11 -1.29
CA LYS A 41 -14.36 -16.17 -0.36
C LYS A 41 -15.15 -15.56 0.81
N ALA A 42 -16.42 -15.26 0.57
CA ALA A 42 -17.48 -15.16 1.57
C ALA A 42 -18.82 -15.39 0.88
#